data_AF-A0A0E3KP01-F1
#
_entry.id   AF-A0A0E3KP01-F1
#
_cell.length_a   1.000
_cell.length_b   1.000
_cell.length_c   1.000
_cell.angle_alpha   90.00
_cell.angle_beta   90.00
_cell.angle_gamma   90.00
#
_symmetry.space_group_name_H-M   'P 1'
#
loop_
_entity.id
_entity.type
_entity.pdbx_description
1 polymer ?
#
loop_
_entity_poly.entity_id
_entity_poly.type
_entity_poly.pdbx_seq_one_letter_code
_entity_poly.pdbx_strand_id
1 'polypeptide(L)'
;MMRSSLITVLLSSEKRTNLLLLLKEKPRTIEEINSELGTNSVVILPQLKKLKENGLVIHEDKVYELSLLGRVIVQKMESLVTAFRQLENDYY
;
A
#
# COMPACT_ATOMS: atom_id res chain seq x y z
N MET A 1 -1.19 4.22 -26.24
CA MET A 1 -1.48 4.35 -24.80
C MET A 1 -0.41 3.59 -24.03
N MET A 2 0.43 4.27 -23.24
CA MET A 2 1.37 3.59 -22.33
C MET A 2 0.57 2.77 -21.32
N ARG A 3 0.78 1.45 -21.29
CA ARG A 3 0.29 0.62 -20.20
C ARG A 3 1.15 0.96 -18.98
N SER A 4 0.61 1.74 -18.05
CA SER A 4 1.27 1.99 -16.77
C SER A 4 1.52 0.66 -16.08
N SER A 5 2.78 0.36 -15.73
CA SER A 5 3.08 -0.86 -14.98
C SER A 5 2.32 -0.82 -13.65
N LEU A 6 1.86 -1.97 -13.16
CA LEU A 6 1.21 -2.06 -11.84
C LEU A 6 2.08 -1.40 -10.75
N ILE A 7 3.41 -1.50 -10.88
CA ILE A 7 4.39 -0.89 -9.99
C ILE A 7 4.34 0.64 -10.09
N THR A 8 4.34 1.22 -11.30
CA THR A 8 4.22 2.67 -11.50
C THR A 8 2.91 3.18 -10.95
N VAL A 9 1.82 2.43 -11.18
CA VAL A 9 0.52 2.75 -10.60
C VAL A 9 0.62 2.71 -9.09
N LEU A 10 1.17 1.67 -8.47
CA LEU A 10 1.25 1.52 -7.01
C LEU A 10 2.13 2.58 -6.33
N LEU A 11 3.28 2.89 -6.93
CA LEU A 11 4.26 3.85 -6.43
C LEU A 11 3.90 5.32 -6.73
N SER A 12 2.84 5.59 -7.48
CA SER A 12 2.45 6.97 -7.84
C SER A 12 1.96 7.81 -6.66
N SER A 13 1.85 7.23 -5.46
CA SER A 13 1.40 7.92 -4.25
C SER A 13 2.05 7.29 -3.04
N GLU A 14 2.86 8.07 -2.33
CA GLU A 14 3.51 7.66 -1.09
C GLU A 14 2.51 7.13 -0.06
N LYS A 15 1.32 7.72 0.03
CA LYS A 15 0.24 7.26 0.92
C LYS A 15 -0.18 5.81 0.64
N ARG A 16 -0.31 5.43 -0.64
CA ARG A 16 -0.69 4.06 -1.01
C ARG A 16 0.46 3.09 -0.79
N THR A 17 1.69 3.51 -1.08
CA THR A 17 2.90 2.73 -0.77
C THR A 17 2.96 2.43 0.72
N ASN A 18 2.81 3.45 1.57
CA ASN A 18 2.84 3.32 3.03
C ASN A 18 1.68 2.46 3.54
N LEU A 19 0.47 2.61 3.01
CA LEU A 19 -0.67 1.75 3.35
C LEU A 19 -0.39 0.27 3.04
N LEU A 20 0.13 -0.04 1.86
CA LEU A 20 0.41 -1.42 1.47
C LEU A 20 1.58 -2.03 2.26
N LEU A 21 2.61 -1.23 2.59
CA LEU A 21 3.69 -1.65 3.46
C LEU A 21 3.17 -1.90 4.89
N LEU A 22 2.26 -1.07 5.40
CA LEU A 22 1.62 -1.27 6.70
C LEU A 22 0.86 -2.61 6.77
N LEU A 23 0.03 -2.88 5.75
CA LEU A 23 -0.76 -4.10 5.67
C LEU A 23 0.08 -5.36 5.40
N LYS A 24 1.34 -5.19 4.95
CA LYS A 24 2.31 -6.30 4.81
C LYS A 24 2.73 -6.83 6.18
N GLU A 25 2.80 -5.99 7.20
CA GLU A 25 3.27 -6.38 8.54
C GLU A 25 2.26 -7.28 9.26
N LYS A 26 1.00 -6.84 9.32
CA LYS A 26 -0.14 -7.61 9.84
C LYS A 26 -1.46 -6.96 9.41
N PRO A 27 -2.58 -7.72 9.44
CA PRO A 27 -3.92 -7.15 9.27
C PRO A 27 -4.15 -5.97 10.23
N ARG A 28 -4.93 -4.97 9.80
CA ARG A 28 -5.22 -3.76 10.59
C ARG A 28 -6.68 -3.33 10.48
N THR A 29 -7.24 -2.80 11.57
CA THR A 29 -8.50 -2.06 11.51
C THR A 29 -8.31 -0.69 10.87
N ILE A 30 -9.40 -0.03 10.50
CA ILE A 30 -9.32 1.34 9.96
C ILE A 30 -8.78 2.35 10.99
N GLU A 31 -9.08 2.14 12.27
CA GLU A 31 -8.58 2.97 13.37
C GLU A 31 -7.06 2.86 13.49
N GLU A 32 -6.52 1.63 13.44
CA GLU A 32 -5.08 1.40 13.45
C GLU A 32 -4.41 2.04 12.22
N ILE A 33 -4.98 1.87 11.03
CA ILE A 33 -4.45 2.48 9.79
C ILE A 33 -4.44 4.02 9.90
N ASN A 34 -5.53 4.62 10.39
CA ASN A 34 -5.62 6.07 10.57
C ASN A 34 -4.56 6.57 11.55
N SER A 35 -4.38 5.87 12.67
CA SER A 35 -3.39 6.20 13.69
C SER A 35 -1.96 6.07 13.16
N GLU A 36 -1.61 4.94 12.56
CA GLU A 36 -0.24 4.63 12.11
C GLU A 36 0.18 5.46 10.89
N LEU A 37 -0.76 5.88 10.03
CA LEU A 37 -0.47 6.71 8.85
C LEU A 37 -0.77 8.20 9.05
N GLY A 38 -1.18 8.63 10.25
CA GLY A 38 -1.57 10.02 10.52
C GLY A 38 -2.65 10.54 9.56
N THR A 39 -3.67 9.71 9.29
CA THR A 39 -4.73 9.99 8.32
C THR A 39 -6.13 9.84 8.91
N ASN A 40 -7.17 9.91 8.09
CA ASN A 40 -8.55 9.75 8.53
C ASN A 40 -9.36 8.87 7.56
N SER A 41 -10.51 8.40 8.05
CA SER A 41 -11.38 7.48 7.32
C SER A 41 -11.86 8.02 5.98
N VAL A 42 -12.08 9.33 5.86
CA VAL A 42 -12.52 9.98 4.61
C VAL A 42 -11.47 9.84 3.51
N VAL A 43 -10.19 9.89 3.88
CA VAL A 43 -9.07 9.76 2.94
C VAL A 43 -8.76 8.29 2.63
N ILE A 44 -8.78 7.41 3.64
CA ILE A 44 -8.31 6.03 3.48
C ILE A 44 -9.35 5.08 2.88
N LEU A 45 -10.64 5.25 3.18
CA LEU A 45 -11.70 4.36 2.70
C LEU A 45 -11.78 4.28 1.17
N PRO A 46 -11.72 5.39 0.41
CA PRO A 46 -11.69 5.32 -1.04
C PRO A 46 -10.48 4.56 -1.58
N GLN A 47 -9.33 4.63 -0.89
CA GLN A 47 -8.12 3.90 -1.30
C GLN A 47 -8.25 2.41 -1.02
N LEU A 48 -8.69 2.03 0.18
CA LEU A 48 -8.95 0.64 0.55
C LEU A 48 -9.98 -0.01 -0.38
N LYS A 49 -11.05 0.72 -0.73
CA LYS A 49 -12.03 0.28 -1.72
C LYS A 49 -11.40 -0.02 -3.07
N LYS A 50 -10.58 0.90 -3.61
CA LYS A 50 -9.86 0.67 -4.88
C LYS A 50 -8.90 -0.50 -4.81
N LEU A 51 -8.15 -0.65 -3.71
CA LEU A 51 -7.23 -1.77 -3.52
C LEU A 51 -7.96 -3.12 -3.47
N LYS A 52 -9.14 -3.15 -2.84
CA LYS A 52 -10.02 -4.31 -2.81
C LYS A 52 -10.60 -4.62 -4.20
N GLU A 53 -11.08 -3.62 -4.93
CA GLU A 53 -11.57 -3.78 -6.31
C GLU A 53 -10.49 -4.34 -7.25
N ASN A 54 -9.22 -4.00 -7.01
CA ASN A 54 -8.07 -4.54 -7.74
C ASN A 54 -7.56 -5.89 -7.20
N GLY A 55 -8.24 -6.47 -6.20
CA GLY A 55 -7.87 -7.76 -5.62
C GLY A 55 -6.58 -7.77 -4.80
N LEU A 56 -6.07 -6.60 -4.38
CA LEU A 56 -4.82 -6.49 -3.61
C LEU A 56 -5.05 -6.58 -2.11
N VAL A 57 -6.23 -6.16 -1.64
CA VAL A 57 -6.62 -6.14 -0.24
C VAL A 57 -7.94 -6.87 -0.06
N ILE A 58 -8.06 -7.64 1.01
CA ILE A 58 -9.32 -8.22 1.47
C ILE A 58 -9.72 -7.60 2.81
N HIS A 59 -10.99 -7.72 3.16
CA HIS A 59 -11.55 -7.17 4.39
C HIS A 59 -12.46 -8.22 5.02
N GLU A 60 -11.99 -8.79 6.12
CA GLU A 60 -12.64 -9.86 6.89
C GLU A 60 -12.61 -9.44 8.36
N ASP A 61 -13.65 -9.74 9.14
CA ASP A 61 -13.72 -9.47 10.59
C ASP A 61 -13.28 -8.05 11.03
N LYS A 62 -13.62 -7.04 10.23
CA LYS A 62 -13.31 -5.60 10.44
C LYS A 62 -11.83 -5.23 10.26
N VAL A 63 -10.99 -6.15 9.84
CA VAL A 63 -9.59 -5.89 9.51
C VAL A 63 -9.37 -5.92 8.00
N TYR A 64 -8.48 -5.05 7.53
CA TYR A 64 -7.96 -5.08 6.18
C TYR A 64 -6.64 -5.84 6.18
N GLU A 65 -6.44 -6.67 5.18
CA GLU A 65 -5.19 -7.41 4.99
C GLU A 65 -4.83 -7.54 3.50
N LEU A 66 -3.57 -7.82 3.22
CA LEU A 66 -3.15 -8.12 1.86
C LEU A 66 -3.71 -9.48 1.41
N SER A 67 -4.29 -9.51 0.21
CA SER A 67 -4.62 -10.78 -0.45
C SER A 67 -3.33 -11.55 -0.80
N LEU A 68 -3.48 -12.80 -1.26
CA LEU A 68 -2.33 -13.56 -1.79
C LEU A 68 -1.61 -12.78 -2.92
N LEU A 69 -2.37 -12.22 -3.86
CA LEU A 69 -1.83 -11.38 -4.94
C LEU A 69 -1.18 -10.11 -4.38
N GLY A 70 -1.83 -9.46 -3.41
CA GLY A 70 -1.31 -8.29 -2.72
C GLY A 70 0.05 -8.54 -2.10
N ARG A 71 0.22 -9.65 -1.36
CA ARG A 71 1.50 -10.01 -0.73
C ARG A 71 2.64 -10.15 -1.75
N VAL A 72 2.40 -10.88 -2.84
CA VAL A 72 3.41 -11.09 -3.89
C VAL A 72 3.84 -9.76 -4.53
N ILE A 73 2.87 -8.88 -4.82
CA ILE A 73 3.14 -7.58 -5.45
C ILE A 73 3.87 -6.64 -4.48
N VAL A 74 3.41 -6.55 -3.23
CA VAL A 74 3.98 -5.65 -2.23
C VAL A 74 5.41 -6.06 -1.88
N GLN A 75 5.74 -7.35 -1.86
CA GLN A 75 7.12 -7.80 -1.66
C GLN A 75 8.07 -7.30 -2.77
N LYS A 76 7.65 -7.35 -4.04
CA LYS A 76 8.45 -6.80 -5.15
C LYS A 76 8.51 -5.27 -5.10
N MET A 77 7.41 -4.62 -4.74
CA MET A 77 7.32 -3.17 -4.61
C MET A 77 8.27 -2.66 -3.52
N GLU A 78 8.30 -3.30 -2.35
CA GLU A 78 9.15 -2.91 -1.23
C GLU A 78 10.63 -2.91 -1.61
N SER A 79 11.11 -3.94 -2.32
CA SER A 79 12.51 -3.97 -2.78
C SER A 79 12.85 -2.75 -3.65
N LEU A 80 11.94 -2.33 -4.52
CA LEU A 80 12.11 -1.15 -5.36
C LEU A 80 12.03 0.14 -4.54
N VAL A 81 11.09 0.26 -3.61
CA VAL A 81 10.97 1.42 -2.71
C VAL A 81 12.24 1.59 -1.90
N THR A 82 12.79 0.51 -1.36
CA THR A 82 14.05 0.53 -0.62
C THR A 82 15.20 1.00 -1.51
N ALA A 83 15.31 0.47 -2.73
CA ALA A 83 16.35 0.90 -3.67
C ALA A 83 16.23 2.40 -4.04
N PHE A 84 15.01 2.90 -4.29
CA PHE A 84 14.78 4.32 -4.56
C PHE A 84 15.13 5.21 -3.37
N ARG A 85 14.72 4.83 -2.16
CA ARG A 85 15.06 5.57 -0.92
C ARG A 85 16.56 5.59 -0.66
N GLN A 86 17.27 4.50 -0.95
CA GLN A 86 18.74 4.47 -0.87
C GLN A 86 19.38 5.45 -1.85
N LEU A 87 18.93 5.43 -3.11
CA LEU A 87 19.40 6.39 -4.12
C LEU A 87 19.15 7.84 -3.69
N GLU A 88 17.96 8.16 -3.17
CA GLU A 88 17.64 9.52 -2.69
C GLU A 88 18.53 9.95 -1.51
N ASN A 89 18.86 9.03 -0.61
CA ASN A 89 19.72 9.30 0.54
C ASN A 89 21.20 9.48 0.15
N ASP A 90 21.66 8.84 -0.93
CA ASP A 90 23.05 9.00 -1.43
C ASP A 90 23.30 10.39 -2.05
N TYR A 91 22.26 11.21 -2.26
CA TYR A 91 22.34 12.58 -2.77
C TYR A 91 22.29 13.67 -1.69
N TYR A 92 22.38 13.33 -0.40
CA TYR A 92 22.45 14.26 0.74
C TYR A 92 23.69 14.07 1.61
#